data_AF-A0A2N1ATE5-F1
#
_entry.id   AF-A0A2N1ATE5-F1
#
_cell.length_a   1.000
_cell.length_b   1.000
_cell.length_c   1.000
_cell.angle_alpha   90.00
_cell.angle_beta   90.00
_cell.angle_gamma   90.00
#
_symmetry.space_group_name_H-M   'P 1'
#
loop_
_entity.id
_entity.type
_entity.pdbx_description
1 polymer ?
#
loop_
_entity_poly.entity_id
_entity_poly.type
_entity_poly.pdbx_seq_one_letter_code
_entity_poly.pdbx_strand_id
1 'polypeptide(L)'
;MNRYDSRLDQLNELPLTKEDKHFILHCLREGGVVDYPPVLAAYQACWHNAAESATVPQRDNVGRRAANTFLREALGVEALGHPR
;
A
#
# COMPACT_ATOMS: atom_id res chain seq x y z
N MET A 1 10.55 -6.27 -19.31
CA MET A 1 10.51 -6.67 -17.88
C MET A 1 10.61 -5.40 -17.04
N ASN A 2 9.51 -4.98 -16.45
CA ASN A 2 9.39 -3.66 -15.83
C ASN A 2 10.09 -3.71 -14.46
N ARG A 3 11.25 -3.05 -14.30
CA ARG A 3 12.05 -3.06 -13.05
C ARG A 3 11.27 -2.62 -11.79
N TYR A 4 10.10 -2.02 -11.97
CA TYR A 4 9.19 -1.63 -10.90
C TYR A 4 8.41 -2.81 -10.29
N ASP A 5 8.21 -3.90 -11.04
CA ASP A 5 7.42 -5.06 -10.60
C ASP A 5 8.15 -5.84 -9.51
N SER A 6 9.48 -6.01 -9.64
CA SER A 6 10.31 -6.73 -8.66
C SER A 6 10.40 -6.03 -7.30
N ARG A 7 10.10 -4.72 -7.22
CA ARG A 7 10.15 -3.97 -5.95
C ARG A 7 8.95 -4.23 -5.05
N LEU A 8 7.82 -4.63 -5.63
CA LEU A 8 6.59 -4.95 -4.89
C LEU A 8 6.37 -6.46 -4.80
N ASP A 9 7.42 -7.27 -5.00
CA ASP A 9 7.29 -8.74 -5.03
C ASP A 9 6.68 -9.29 -3.72
N GLN A 10 7.02 -8.66 -2.60
CA GLN A 10 6.46 -8.96 -1.27
C GLN A 10 4.95 -8.71 -1.15
N LEU A 11 4.37 -7.91 -2.04
CA LEU A 11 2.93 -7.62 -2.06
C LEU A 11 2.18 -8.41 -3.15
N ASN A 12 2.83 -9.34 -3.86
CA ASN A 12 2.20 -10.10 -4.95
C ASN A 12 1.06 -11.02 -4.47
N GLU A 13 1.05 -11.37 -3.19
CA GLU A 13 -0.01 -12.18 -2.58
C GLU A 13 -1.27 -11.38 -2.25
N LEU A 14 -1.19 -10.04 -2.28
CA LEU A 14 -2.33 -9.16 -2.03
C LEU A 14 -3.10 -8.88 -3.33
N PRO A 15 -4.44 -8.75 -3.27
CA PRO A 15 -5.28 -8.43 -4.42
C PRO A 15 -5.19 -6.93 -4.79
N LEU A 16 -3.97 -6.46 -5.12
CA LEU A 16 -3.70 -5.08 -5.48
C LEU A 16 -3.97 -4.81 -6.96
N THR A 17 -4.68 -3.72 -7.23
CA THR A 17 -4.87 -3.25 -8.61
C THR A 17 -3.60 -2.57 -9.12
N LYS A 18 -3.53 -2.31 -10.43
CA LYS A 18 -2.43 -1.53 -11.02
C LYS A 18 -2.32 -0.12 -10.42
N GLU A 19 -3.46 0.48 -10.08
CA GLU A 19 -3.51 1.81 -9.45
C GLU A 19 -2.91 1.76 -8.05
N ASP A 20 -3.25 0.74 -7.25
CA ASP A 20 -2.67 0.53 -5.92
C ASP A 20 -1.15 0.38 -5.99
N LYS A 21 -0.65 -0.44 -6.93
CA LYS A 21 0.80 -0.62 -7.15
C LYS A 21 1.49 0.69 -7.54
N HIS A 22 0.89 1.49 -8.41
CA HIS A 22 1.41 2.81 -8.76
C HIS A 22 1.41 3.77 -7.57
N PHE A 23 0.34 3.78 -6.78
CA PHE A 23 0.24 4.61 -5.57
C PHE A 23 1.33 4.26 -4.55
N ILE A 24 1.54 2.97 -4.27
CA ILE A 24 2.57 2.51 -3.32
C ILE A 24 3.95 2.95 -3.81
N LEU A 25 4.28 2.72 -5.08
CA LEU A 25 5.56 3.14 -5.67
C LEU A 25 5.75 4.66 -5.61
N HIS A 26 4.69 5.43 -5.84
CA HIS A 26 4.72 6.89 -5.71
C HIS A 26 5.02 7.29 -4.26
N CYS A 27 4.31 6.73 -3.27
CA CYS A 27 4.56 7.04 -1.87
C CYS A 27 5.98 6.68 -1.42
N LEU A 28 6.50 5.52 -1.82
CA LEU A 28 7.87 5.10 -1.52
C LEU A 28 8.92 6.05 -2.12
N ARG A 29 8.63 6.61 -3.31
CA ARG A 29 9.52 7.57 -3.97
C ARG A 29 9.47 8.94 -3.32
N GLU A 30 8.28 9.48 -3.07
CA GLU A 30 8.10 10.82 -2.50
C GLU A 30 8.48 10.88 -1.02
N GLY A 31 8.20 9.80 -0.26
CA GLY A 31 8.61 9.67 1.13
C GLY A 31 10.11 9.48 1.34
N GLY A 32 10.92 9.46 0.25
CA GLY A 32 12.38 9.35 0.34
C GLY A 32 12.87 8.04 0.96
N VAL A 33 12.06 6.97 0.90
CA VAL A 33 12.41 5.68 1.50
C VAL A 33 13.56 5.07 0.71
N VAL A 34 14.66 4.76 1.39
CA VAL A 34 15.81 4.07 0.79
C VAL A 34 15.70 2.56 0.94
N ASP A 35 15.10 2.10 2.06
CA ASP A 35 14.88 0.69 2.37
C ASP A 35 13.37 0.35 2.38
N TYR A 36 12.89 -0.19 1.27
CA TYR A 36 11.47 -0.52 1.07
C TYR A 36 10.95 -1.75 1.83
N PRO A 37 11.72 -2.84 2.04
CA PRO A 37 11.20 -4.06 2.66
C PRO A 37 10.43 -3.87 3.99
N PRO A 38 10.92 -3.11 4.99
CA PRO A 38 10.20 -2.95 6.24
C PRO A 38 8.88 -2.16 6.06
N VAL A 39 8.86 -1.19 5.15
CA VAL A 39 7.65 -0.41 4.84
C VAL A 39 6.61 -1.27 4.15
N LEU A 40 7.02 -2.13 3.21
CA LEU A 40 6.15 -3.06 2.51
C LEU A 40 5.61 -4.16 3.45
N ALA A 41 6.45 -4.68 4.36
CA ALA A 41 6.01 -5.64 5.37
C ALA A 41 4.95 -5.02 6.31
N ALA A 42 5.16 -3.78 6.74
CA ALA A 42 4.19 -3.05 7.55
C ALA A 42 2.89 -2.77 6.77
N TYR A 43 2.99 -2.41 5.49
CA TYR A 43 1.84 -2.27 4.60
C TYR A 43 1.00 -3.55 4.54
N GLN A 44 1.65 -4.70 4.33
CA GLN A 44 0.99 -6.00 4.28
C GLN A 44 0.34 -6.37 5.62
N ALA A 45 1.01 -6.10 6.74
CA ALA A 45 0.45 -6.33 8.08
C ALA A 45 -0.79 -5.48 8.32
N CYS A 46 -0.77 -4.19 7.96
CA CYS A 46 -1.94 -3.31 8.06
C CYS A 46 -3.09 -3.79 7.18
N TRP A 47 -2.79 -4.29 5.98
CA TRP A 47 -3.80 -4.84 5.08
C TRP A 47 -4.48 -6.05 5.72
N HIS A 48 -3.71 -7.04 6.21
CA HIS A 48 -4.26 -8.27 6.79
C HIS A 48 -5.09 -7.97 8.04
N ASN A 49 -4.58 -7.16 8.96
CA ASN A 49 -5.24 -6.89 10.23
C ASN A 49 -6.61 -6.20 10.02
N ALA A 50 -6.70 -5.28 9.06
CA ALA A 50 -7.96 -4.64 8.70
C ALA A 50 -8.89 -5.58 7.91
N ALA A 51 -8.33 -6.41 7.03
CA ALA A 51 -9.04 -7.42 6.25
C ALA A 51 -9.65 -8.54 7.12
N GLU A 52 -9.00 -8.92 8.22
CA GLU A 52 -9.49 -9.94 9.16
C GLU A 52 -10.78 -9.53 9.84
N SER A 53 -10.96 -8.23 10.09
CA SER A 53 -12.15 -7.68 10.75
C SER A 53 -13.32 -7.42 9.79
N ALA A 54 -13.12 -7.64 8.48
CA ALA A 54 -14.09 -7.32 7.43
C ALA A 54 -14.75 -8.57 6.84
N THR A 55 -15.99 -8.40 6.35
CA THR A 55 -16.68 -9.44 5.59
C THR A 55 -15.98 -9.69 4.25
N VAL A 56 -16.06 -10.92 3.73
CA VAL A 56 -15.43 -11.34 2.46
C VAL A 56 -15.60 -10.31 1.31
N PRO A 57 -16.80 -9.78 1.01
CA PRO A 57 -16.94 -8.81 -0.09
C PRO A 57 -16.28 -7.45 0.18
N GLN A 58 -15.97 -7.12 1.43
CA GLN A 58 -15.38 -5.84 1.82
C GLN A 58 -13.90 -5.95 2.20
N ARG A 59 -13.41 -7.18 2.42
CA ARG A 59 -12.06 -7.50 2.89
C ARG A 59 -10.99 -6.73 2.12
N ASP A 60 -11.03 -6.82 0.80
CA ASP A 60 -10.01 -6.23 -0.06
C ASP A 60 -10.06 -4.70 -0.05
N ASN A 61 -11.27 -4.12 0.02
CA ASN A 61 -11.45 -2.66 0.11
C ASN A 61 -10.98 -2.11 1.46
N VAL A 62 -11.32 -2.81 2.56
CA VAL A 62 -10.95 -2.40 3.92
C VAL A 62 -9.44 -2.54 4.12
N GLY A 63 -8.86 -3.68 3.71
CA GLY A 63 -7.42 -3.90 3.75
C GLY A 63 -6.65 -2.85 2.97
N ARG A 64 -7.05 -2.58 1.71
CA ARG A 64 -6.38 -1.55 0.88
C ARG A 64 -6.48 -0.16 1.49
N ARG A 65 -7.65 0.23 1.99
CA ARG A 65 -7.83 1.54 2.65
C ARG A 65 -6.91 1.68 3.86
N ALA A 66 -6.89 0.69 4.75
CA ALA A 66 -6.06 0.74 5.95
C ALA A 66 -4.56 0.80 5.61
N ALA A 67 -4.10 -0.06 4.69
CA ALA A 67 -2.71 -0.09 4.28
C ALA A 67 -2.26 1.18 3.54
N ASN A 68 -3.12 1.74 2.67
CA ASN A 68 -2.84 3.00 1.98
C ASN A 68 -2.83 4.19 2.95
N THR A 69 -3.70 4.22 3.97
CA THR A 69 -3.67 5.23 5.03
C THR A 69 -2.37 5.15 5.82
N PHE A 70 -2.00 3.95 6.30
CA PHE A 70 -0.72 3.72 6.98
C PHE A 70 0.46 4.22 6.14
N LEU A 71 0.50 3.88 4.85
CA LEU A 71 1.60 4.27 3.97
C LEU A 71 1.71 5.79 3.81
N ARG A 72 0.58 6.51 3.78
CA ARG A 72 0.56 7.98 3.72
C ARG A 72 1.09 8.58 5.01
N GLU A 73 0.64 8.09 6.16
CA GLU A 73 1.02 8.60 7.47
C GLU A 73 2.50 8.31 7.77
N ALA A 74 2.96 7.09 7.49
CA ALA A 74 4.35 6.69 7.71
C ALA A 74 5.34 7.49 6.85
N LEU A 75 4.93 7.91 5.65
CA LEU A 75 5.79 8.56 4.66
C LEU A 75 5.53 10.06 4.50
N GLY A 76 4.53 10.61 5.19
CA GLY A 76 4.16 12.03 5.10
C GLY A 76 3.67 12.44 3.70
N VAL A 77 3.16 11.50 2.90
CA VAL A 77 2.73 11.76 1.52
C VAL A 77 1.28 12.22 1.53
N GLU A 78 1.06 13.52 1.27
CA GLU A 78 -0.28 14.06 1.10
C GLU A 78 -0.98 13.42 -0.11
N ALA A 79 -2.24 13.04 0.05
CA ALA A 79 -3.00 12.45 -1.03
C ALA A 79 -3.16 13.47 -2.16
N LEU A 80 -2.66 13.15 -3.36
CA LEU A 80 -3.07 13.83 -4.60
C LEU A 80 -4.59 13.63 -4.77
N GLY A 81 -5.39 14.56 -4.25
CA GLY A 81 -6.82 14.70 -4.54
C GLY A 81 -7.79 14.16 -3.48
N HIS A 82 -8.09 14.99 -2.48
CA HIS A 82 -9.44 15.55 -2.33
C HIS A 82 -9.33 16.87 -1.55
N PRO A 83 -9.51 18.04 -2.19
CA PRO A 83 -9.86 19.24 -1.44
C PRO A 83 -11.19 18.98 -0.71
N ARG A 84 -11.27 19.43 0.54
CA ARG A 84 -12.49 19.49 1.34
C ARG A 84 -13.59 20.28 0.64
#